data_AF-A0A4R8TDY5-F1
#
_entry.id   AF-A0A4R8TDY5-F1
#
_cell.length_a   1.000
_cell.length_b   1.000
_cell.length_c   1.000
_cell.angle_alpha   90.00
_cell.angle_beta   90.00
_cell.angle_gamma   90.00
#
_symmetry.space_group_name_H-M   'P 1'
#
loop_
_entity.id
_entity.type
_entity.pdbx_description
1 polymer ?
#
loop_
_entity_poly.entity_id
_entity_poly.type
_entity_poly.pdbx_seq_one_letter_code
_entity_poly.pdbx_strand_id
1 'polypeptide(L)'
;MEMSLQKVDLRLLQGCCLEAERAELVAVNLEGLRQSLPETYSGHLAALVEEMRSCAKILRDLADLSQMHISRVPILLNYLNIVLPCLSRTLRDIISNYENRTVSKEMRWRKMYHAMTQEVSGLPLPQRFVLYNHFLTCLKQLLTRSPNFDLNGLETLRMRIIGLREARGLPPPTKQGAVLLPEMMMMMPAVQDPLIHWAEQIFSLPLPSRTALKYNKPSLASGPFHQGSHLNIPKEVKMLFKRPFDEDRLALMMYLNLVNQTPYVLLRNYHQGAPWFSLRGTHELVIHREGSALHLNRWSKADNRPKMWAVLCFKTWEELVLFNCTFVSLKARNTLTVNMNAGEYKLSGEERLFQAQIIDDGFKHSLIVYRDLATKGLRLHAAVWDGELRQCPVWTAFVTHQSASRTWLHRKSKHRVWLKDVQLYVFCRRYRQANQRNGQAGAFEINFVSDQGATKFKEVFYPASSEAPSEAGTGETKD
;
A
#
# COMPACT_ATOMS: atom_id res chain seq x y z
N MET A 1 21.68 -27.30 -1.25
CA MET A 1 20.85 -27.26 -0.02
C MET A 1 19.93 -26.04 0.03
N GLU A 2 20.32 -24.89 -0.54
CA GLU A 2 19.44 -23.71 -0.66
C GLU A 2 18.25 -23.89 -1.63
N MET A 3 18.41 -24.67 -2.71
CA MET A 3 17.35 -24.94 -3.68
C MET A 3 16.16 -25.77 -3.14
N SER A 4 16.35 -26.54 -2.06
CA SER A 4 15.26 -27.34 -1.47
C SER A 4 14.40 -26.55 -0.49
N LEU A 5 14.98 -25.54 0.19
CA LEU A 5 14.24 -24.61 1.07
C LEU A 5 13.31 -23.72 0.25
N GLN A 6 13.80 -23.12 -0.85
CA GLN A 6 12.97 -22.31 -1.76
C GLN A 6 11.72 -23.04 -2.27
N LYS A 7 11.79 -24.35 -2.53
CA LYS A 7 10.65 -25.15 -3.02
C LYS A 7 9.59 -25.43 -1.95
N VAL A 8 9.98 -25.53 -0.68
CA VAL A 8 9.04 -25.72 0.44
C VAL A 8 8.40 -24.38 0.81
N ASP A 9 9.17 -23.30 0.79
CA ASP A 9 8.75 -21.93 1.10
C ASP A 9 7.65 -21.43 0.13
N LEU A 10 7.75 -21.79 -1.15
CA LEU A 10 6.75 -21.44 -2.17
C LEU A 10 5.41 -22.20 -1.99
N ARG A 11 5.41 -23.42 -1.44
CA ARG A 11 4.20 -24.25 -1.35
C ARG A 11 3.21 -23.76 -0.31
N LEU A 12 3.65 -23.29 0.86
CA LEU A 12 2.74 -22.74 1.86
C LEU A 12 2.22 -21.35 1.46
N LEU A 13 3.04 -20.53 0.79
CA LEU A 13 2.58 -19.25 0.24
C LEU A 13 1.55 -19.47 -0.89
N GLN A 14 1.75 -20.50 -1.73
CA GLN A 14 0.72 -20.98 -2.66
C GLN A 14 -0.53 -21.48 -1.90
N GLY A 15 -0.34 -22.13 -0.75
CA GLY A 15 -1.41 -22.53 0.16
C GLY A 15 -2.27 -21.37 0.64
N CYS A 16 -1.69 -20.20 0.95
CA CYS A 16 -2.45 -18.99 1.25
C CYS A 16 -3.35 -18.58 0.08
N CYS A 17 -2.82 -18.53 -1.14
CA CYS A 17 -3.61 -18.18 -2.33
C CYS A 17 -4.76 -19.18 -2.57
N LEU A 18 -4.46 -20.47 -2.49
CA LEU A 18 -5.42 -21.55 -2.73
C LEU A 18 -6.56 -21.56 -1.70
N GLU A 19 -6.24 -21.39 -0.42
CA GLU A 19 -7.27 -21.32 0.63
C GLU A 19 -8.02 -19.99 0.61
N ALA A 20 -7.42 -18.89 0.13
CA ALA A 20 -8.14 -17.64 -0.12
C ALA A 20 -9.17 -17.77 -1.24
N GLU A 21 -8.82 -18.42 -2.35
CA GLU A 21 -9.77 -18.73 -3.43
C GLU A 21 -10.90 -19.63 -2.94
N ARG A 22 -10.58 -20.67 -2.16
CA ARG A 22 -11.60 -21.55 -1.58
C ARG A 22 -12.51 -20.80 -0.61
N ALA A 23 -11.97 -19.95 0.27
CA ALA A 23 -12.76 -19.16 1.21
C ALA A 23 -13.74 -18.23 0.48
N GLU A 24 -13.30 -17.59 -0.61
CA GLU A 24 -14.16 -16.75 -1.45
C GLU A 24 -15.30 -17.54 -2.10
N LEU A 25 -14.98 -18.68 -2.72
CA LEU A 25 -15.96 -19.55 -3.36
C LEU A 25 -17.03 -20.01 -2.35
N VAL A 26 -16.59 -20.43 -1.16
CA VAL A 26 -17.50 -20.85 -0.08
C VAL A 26 -18.36 -19.69 0.39
N ALA A 27 -17.79 -18.48 0.55
CA ALA A 27 -18.54 -17.30 0.93
C ALA A 27 -19.64 -16.95 -0.09
N VAL A 28 -19.35 -17.05 -1.39
CA VAL A 28 -20.35 -16.85 -2.46
C VAL A 28 -21.46 -17.89 -2.38
N ASN A 29 -21.11 -19.17 -2.20
CA ASN A 29 -22.09 -20.26 -2.08
C ASN A 29 -23.01 -20.09 -0.86
N LEU A 30 -22.44 -19.70 0.29
CA LEU A 30 -23.20 -19.45 1.52
C LEU A 30 -24.05 -18.18 1.43
N GLU A 31 -23.59 -17.16 0.72
CA GLU A 31 -24.41 -15.98 0.44
C GLU A 31 -25.63 -16.33 -0.42
N GLY A 32 -25.45 -17.17 -1.46
CA GLY A 32 -26.57 -17.72 -2.23
C GLY A 32 -27.50 -18.61 -1.40
N LEU A 33 -26.98 -19.34 -0.41
CA LEU A 33 -27.79 -20.08 0.55
C LEU A 33 -28.62 -19.13 1.42
N ARG A 34 -27.99 -18.11 2.00
CA ARG A 34 -28.60 -17.10 2.85
C ARG A 34 -29.78 -16.42 2.18
N GLN A 35 -29.64 -16.05 0.90
CA GLN A 35 -30.71 -15.45 0.10
C GLN A 35 -31.90 -16.38 -0.15
N SER A 36 -31.74 -17.70 0.05
CA SER A 36 -32.78 -18.70 -0.14
C SER A 36 -33.39 -19.26 1.15
N LEU A 37 -32.97 -18.75 2.31
CA LEU A 37 -33.45 -19.18 3.63
C LEU A 37 -34.26 -18.06 4.32
N PRO A 38 -35.14 -18.41 5.28
CA PRO A 38 -35.84 -17.43 6.11
C PRO A 38 -34.89 -16.50 6.88
N GLU A 39 -35.34 -15.27 7.15
CA GLU A 39 -34.53 -14.24 7.82
C GLU A 39 -34.01 -14.64 9.21
N THR A 40 -34.69 -15.58 9.88
CA THR A 40 -34.29 -16.12 11.19
C THR A 40 -32.89 -16.72 11.20
N TYR A 41 -32.39 -17.21 10.06
CA TYR A 41 -31.04 -17.76 9.92
C TYR A 41 -30.00 -16.76 9.42
N SER A 42 -30.43 -15.54 9.03
CA SER A 42 -29.61 -14.57 8.31
C SER A 42 -28.42 -14.07 9.13
N GLY A 43 -28.56 -13.88 10.45
CA GLY A 43 -27.53 -13.28 11.30
C GLY A 43 -26.23 -14.10 11.36
N HIS A 44 -26.31 -15.39 11.71
CA HIS A 44 -25.13 -16.26 11.80
C HIS A 44 -24.50 -16.55 10.43
N LEU A 45 -25.33 -16.68 9.38
CA LEU A 45 -24.85 -16.85 8.01
C LEU A 45 -24.12 -15.61 7.51
N ALA A 46 -24.68 -14.41 7.72
CA ALA A 46 -24.05 -13.16 7.33
C ALA A 46 -22.70 -12.97 8.04
N ALA A 47 -22.66 -13.19 9.36
CA ALA A 47 -21.40 -13.13 10.11
C ALA A 47 -20.35 -14.12 9.57
N LEU A 48 -20.74 -15.35 9.26
CA LEU A 48 -19.83 -16.34 8.69
C LEU A 48 -19.30 -15.92 7.31
N VAL A 49 -20.17 -15.43 6.43
CA VAL A 49 -19.79 -14.95 5.08
C VAL A 49 -18.80 -13.79 5.17
N GLU A 50 -19.04 -12.82 6.04
CA GLU A 50 -18.14 -11.68 6.23
C GLU A 50 -16.77 -12.12 6.77
N GLU A 51 -16.73 -13.01 7.76
CA GLU A 51 -15.47 -13.53 8.28
C GLU A 51 -14.70 -14.36 7.25
N MET A 52 -15.37 -15.10 6.37
CA MET A 52 -14.72 -15.81 5.26
C MET A 52 -14.12 -14.87 4.22
N ARG A 53 -14.83 -13.79 3.85
CA ARG A 53 -14.31 -12.76 2.95
C ARG A 53 -13.09 -12.06 3.55
N SER A 54 -13.16 -11.75 4.85
CA SER A 54 -12.03 -11.21 5.62
C SER A 54 -10.84 -12.17 5.58
N CYS A 55 -11.07 -13.47 5.80
CA CYS A 55 -10.05 -14.51 5.74
C CYS A 55 -9.35 -14.56 4.38
N ALA A 56 -10.14 -14.57 3.29
CA ALA A 56 -9.63 -14.58 1.92
C ALA A 56 -8.76 -13.35 1.64
N LYS A 57 -9.19 -12.16 2.09
CA LYS A 57 -8.43 -10.91 1.97
C LYS A 57 -7.09 -10.97 2.72
N ILE A 58 -7.09 -11.40 3.98
CA ILE A 58 -5.86 -11.47 4.80
C ILE A 58 -4.85 -12.46 4.21
N LEU A 59 -5.31 -13.63 3.74
CA LEU A 59 -4.44 -14.64 3.13
C LEU A 59 -3.76 -14.13 1.85
N ARG A 60 -4.50 -13.43 0.98
CA ARG A 60 -3.94 -12.79 -0.22
C ARG A 60 -2.92 -11.72 0.15
N ASP A 61 -3.26 -10.87 1.12
CA ASP A 61 -2.34 -9.85 1.62
C ASP A 61 -1.05 -10.45 2.17
N LEU A 62 -1.13 -11.56 2.92
CA LEU A 62 0.04 -12.28 3.41
C LEU A 62 0.89 -12.83 2.27
N ALA A 63 0.27 -13.44 1.25
CA ALA A 63 0.99 -13.94 0.09
C ALA A 63 1.70 -12.82 -0.69
N ASP A 64 1.03 -11.68 -0.89
CA ASP A 64 1.58 -10.51 -1.56
C ASP A 64 2.73 -9.88 -0.76
N LEU A 65 2.54 -9.65 0.53
CA LEU A 65 3.56 -9.08 1.42
C LEU A 65 4.76 -10.00 1.60
N SER A 66 4.58 -11.31 1.48
CA SER A 66 5.67 -12.28 1.57
C SER A 66 6.67 -12.12 0.43
N GLN A 67 6.23 -11.64 -0.73
CA GLN A 67 7.12 -11.30 -1.84
C GLN A 67 7.93 -10.03 -1.55
N MET A 68 7.35 -9.05 -0.83
CA MET A 68 8.02 -7.82 -0.40
C MET A 68 9.05 -8.06 0.71
N HIS A 69 8.78 -9.05 1.55
CA HIS A 69 9.49 -9.26 2.81
C HIS A 69 10.09 -10.67 2.85
N ILE A 70 10.71 -11.09 1.74
CA ILE A 70 11.15 -12.47 1.52
C ILE A 70 12.11 -12.99 2.61
N SER A 71 12.98 -12.12 3.15
CA SER A 71 13.90 -12.47 4.23
C SER A 71 13.21 -12.86 5.54
N ARG A 72 11.93 -12.52 5.69
CA ARG A 72 11.11 -12.77 6.89
C ARG A 72 10.15 -13.94 6.71
N VAL A 73 9.95 -14.41 5.47
CA VAL A 73 9.04 -15.52 5.13
C VAL A 73 9.31 -16.80 5.92
N PRO A 74 10.58 -17.23 6.16
CA PRO A 74 10.84 -18.48 6.88
C PRO A 74 10.16 -18.58 8.25
N ILE A 75 10.02 -17.46 8.97
CA ILE A 75 9.35 -17.41 10.28
C ILE A 75 7.84 -17.64 10.12
N LEU A 76 7.23 -16.98 9.13
CA LEU A 76 5.80 -17.09 8.86
C LEU A 76 5.38 -18.51 8.48
N LEU A 77 6.23 -19.24 7.74
CA LEU A 77 5.93 -20.60 7.28
C LEU A 77 5.61 -21.56 8.43
N ASN A 78 6.33 -21.44 9.55
CA ASN A 78 6.06 -22.23 10.74
C ASN A 78 4.64 -21.99 11.29
N TYR A 79 4.20 -20.73 11.34
CA TYR A 79 2.86 -20.38 11.80
C TYR A 79 1.78 -20.72 10.77
N LEU A 80 2.05 -20.54 9.47
CA LEU A 80 1.13 -20.91 8.39
C LEU A 80 0.87 -22.42 8.36
N ASN A 81 1.88 -23.25 8.67
CA ASN A 81 1.71 -24.71 8.75
C ASN A 81 0.76 -25.15 9.88
N ILE A 82 0.57 -24.30 10.90
CA ILE A 82 -0.37 -24.55 12.00
C ILE A 82 -1.80 -24.28 11.52
N VAL A 83 -2.05 -23.10 10.94
CA VAL A 83 -3.41 -22.62 10.64
C VAL A 83 -3.97 -23.11 9.31
N LEU A 84 -3.16 -23.17 8.23
CA LEU A 84 -3.67 -23.47 6.89
C LEU A 84 -4.34 -24.84 6.80
N PRO A 85 -3.81 -25.94 7.38
CA PRO A 85 -4.50 -27.23 7.33
C PRO A 85 -5.84 -27.23 8.09
N CYS A 86 -5.92 -26.52 9.23
CA CYS A 86 -7.16 -26.37 9.99
C CYS A 86 -8.23 -25.62 9.19
N LEU A 87 -7.84 -24.48 8.60
CA LEU A 87 -8.69 -23.68 7.73
C LEU A 87 -9.15 -24.49 6.51
N SER A 88 -8.21 -25.16 5.84
CA SER A 88 -8.46 -26.02 4.67
C SER A 88 -9.51 -27.09 4.96
N ARG A 89 -9.35 -27.78 6.10
CA ARG A 89 -10.32 -28.78 6.55
C ARG A 89 -11.67 -28.15 6.87
N THR A 90 -11.71 -27.00 7.54
CA THR A 90 -12.98 -26.28 7.82
C THR A 90 -13.71 -25.92 6.53
N LEU A 91 -13.02 -25.35 5.54
CA LEU A 91 -13.63 -24.98 4.26
C LEU A 91 -14.15 -26.19 3.49
N ARG A 92 -13.42 -27.31 3.47
CA ARG A 92 -13.86 -28.56 2.83
C ARG A 92 -15.08 -29.18 3.50
N ASP A 93 -15.14 -29.16 4.83
CA ASP A 93 -16.29 -29.67 5.57
C ASP A 93 -17.55 -28.83 5.25
N ILE A 94 -17.41 -27.51 5.12
CA ILE A 94 -18.51 -26.62 4.69
C ILE A 94 -18.97 -26.97 3.27
N ILE A 95 -18.04 -27.15 2.33
CA ILE A 95 -18.36 -27.55 0.95
C ILE A 95 -19.13 -28.86 0.95
N SER A 96 -18.65 -29.89 1.67
CA SER A 96 -19.29 -31.20 1.75
C SER A 96 -20.71 -31.12 2.29
N ASN A 97 -20.94 -30.31 3.34
CA ASN A 97 -22.28 -30.09 3.87
C ASN A 97 -23.19 -29.31 2.90
N TYR A 98 -22.66 -28.30 2.23
CA TYR A 98 -23.39 -27.47 1.26
C TYR A 98 -23.82 -28.27 0.02
N GLU A 99 -22.94 -29.14 -0.48
CA GLU A 99 -23.15 -29.97 -1.66
C GLU A 99 -24.06 -31.17 -1.42
N ASN A 100 -24.41 -31.48 -0.16
CA ASN A 100 -25.29 -32.59 0.16
C ASN A 100 -26.74 -32.36 -0.32
N ARG A 101 -27.01 -32.74 -1.59
CA ARG A 101 -28.31 -32.54 -2.24
C ARG A 101 -29.44 -33.45 -1.73
N THR A 102 -29.13 -34.42 -0.86
CA THR A 102 -30.13 -35.34 -0.29
C THR A 102 -31.07 -34.68 0.72
N VAL A 103 -30.74 -33.47 1.19
CA VAL A 103 -31.56 -32.72 2.15
C VAL A 103 -31.87 -31.30 1.66
N SER A 104 -32.95 -30.72 2.19
CA SER A 104 -33.38 -29.34 1.87
C SER A 104 -32.29 -28.32 2.24
N LYS A 105 -32.31 -27.15 1.59
CA LYS A 105 -31.34 -26.07 1.85
C LYS A 105 -31.30 -25.66 3.33
N GLU A 106 -32.46 -25.58 3.98
CA GLU A 106 -32.56 -25.29 5.42
C GLU A 106 -31.91 -26.38 6.26
N MET A 107 -32.18 -27.64 5.94
CA MET A 107 -31.59 -28.78 6.64
C MET A 107 -30.07 -28.86 6.43
N ARG A 108 -29.55 -28.47 5.25
CA ARG A 108 -28.09 -28.34 5.03
C ARG A 108 -27.48 -27.33 5.98
N TRP A 109 -28.07 -26.12 6.08
CA TRP A 109 -27.60 -25.09 7.01
C TRP A 109 -27.63 -25.58 8.46
N ARG A 110 -28.78 -26.09 8.93
CA ARG A 110 -28.94 -26.54 10.32
C ARG A 110 -27.98 -27.67 10.68
N LYS A 111 -27.86 -28.69 9.81
CA LYS A 111 -26.92 -29.80 10.04
C LYS A 111 -25.48 -29.32 10.04
N MET A 112 -25.09 -28.48 9.08
CA MET A 112 -23.74 -27.92 9.00
C MET A 112 -23.41 -27.11 10.26
N TYR A 113 -24.26 -26.14 10.60
CA TYR A 113 -24.03 -25.25 11.73
C TYR A 113 -23.98 -26.04 13.04
N HIS A 114 -24.90 -26.98 13.25
CA HIS A 114 -24.91 -27.81 14.45
C HIS A 114 -23.69 -28.74 14.53
N ALA A 115 -23.44 -29.55 13.48
CA ALA A 115 -22.34 -30.51 13.48
C ALA A 115 -21.00 -29.81 13.67
N MET A 116 -20.75 -28.73 12.93
CA MET A 116 -19.50 -27.99 13.01
C MET A 116 -19.38 -27.16 14.29
N THR A 117 -20.47 -26.79 14.97
CA THR A 117 -20.40 -26.14 16.29
C THR A 117 -20.10 -27.16 17.39
N GLN A 118 -20.68 -28.36 17.30
CA GLN A 118 -20.38 -29.45 18.24
C GLN A 118 -18.94 -29.95 18.10
N GLU A 119 -18.30 -29.73 16.95
CA GLU A 119 -16.85 -29.89 16.82
C GLU A 119 -16.09 -28.90 17.72
N VAL A 120 -15.10 -29.42 18.45
CA VAL A 120 -14.13 -28.65 19.23
C VAL A 120 -14.78 -27.75 20.29
N SER A 121 -15.23 -28.39 21.37
CA SER A 121 -15.67 -27.73 22.60
C SER A 121 -16.80 -26.71 22.40
N GLY A 122 -17.64 -26.87 21.38
CA GLY A 122 -18.78 -25.99 21.16
C GLY A 122 -18.47 -24.67 20.43
N LEU A 123 -17.26 -24.51 19.85
CA LEU A 123 -16.86 -23.26 19.21
C LEU A 123 -17.68 -23.01 17.93
N PRO A 124 -18.57 -22.00 17.90
CA PRO A 124 -19.43 -21.81 16.74
C PRO A 124 -18.63 -21.34 15.54
N LEU A 125 -19.14 -21.68 14.35
CA LEU A 125 -18.40 -21.57 13.11
C LEU A 125 -17.93 -20.13 12.77
N PRO A 126 -18.74 -19.06 12.95
CA PRO A 126 -18.26 -17.69 12.78
C PRO A 126 -17.07 -17.36 13.68
N GLN A 127 -17.12 -17.73 14.96
CA GLN A 127 -16.07 -17.49 15.96
C GLN A 127 -14.79 -18.26 15.63
N ARG A 128 -14.90 -19.43 14.99
CA ARG A 128 -13.75 -20.17 14.44
C ARG A 128 -13.01 -19.36 13.36
N PHE A 129 -13.73 -18.70 12.47
CA PHE A 129 -13.10 -17.81 11.47
C PHE A 129 -12.56 -16.52 12.09
N VAL A 130 -13.22 -15.95 13.11
CA VAL A 130 -12.65 -14.82 13.87
C VAL A 130 -11.28 -15.18 14.45
N LEU A 131 -11.14 -16.40 15.01
CA LEU A 131 -9.86 -16.89 15.51
C LEU A 131 -8.80 -17.01 14.41
N TYR A 132 -9.15 -17.60 13.26
CA TYR A 132 -8.25 -17.70 12.12
C TYR A 132 -7.81 -16.31 11.60
N ASN A 133 -8.76 -15.39 11.46
CA ASN A 133 -8.51 -14.03 10.97
C ASN A 133 -7.62 -13.25 11.91
N HIS A 134 -7.83 -13.38 13.22
CA HIS A 134 -6.99 -12.71 14.20
C HIS A 134 -5.55 -13.24 14.17
N PHE A 135 -5.37 -14.56 14.11
CA PHE A 135 -4.06 -15.18 14.00
C PHE A 135 -3.33 -14.76 12.71
N LEU A 136 -4.00 -14.81 11.56
CA LEU A 136 -3.44 -14.38 10.28
C LEU A 136 -3.11 -12.88 10.26
N THR A 137 -3.89 -12.05 10.97
CA THR A 137 -3.60 -10.62 11.14
C THR A 137 -2.33 -10.39 11.96
N CYS A 138 -2.12 -11.15 13.04
CA CYS A 138 -0.87 -11.12 13.80
C CYS A 138 0.33 -11.52 12.92
N LEU A 139 0.18 -12.51 12.02
CA LEU A 139 1.24 -12.87 11.07
C LEU A 139 1.54 -11.74 10.07
N LYS A 140 0.50 -11.02 9.63
CA LYS A 140 0.66 -9.85 8.75
C LYS A 140 1.43 -8.73 9.46
N GLN A 141 1.07 -8.46 10.72
CA GLN A 141 1.75 -7.47 11.56
C GLN A 141 3.21 -7.86 11.84
N LEU A 142 3.48 -9.14 12.09
CA LEU A 142 4.83 -9.67 12.21
C LEU A 142 5.62 -9.40 10.93
N LEU A 143 5.10 -9.82 9.79
CA LEU A 143 5.75 -9.68 8.48
C LEU A 143 6.12 -8.23 8.14
N THR A 144 5.24 -7.29 8.44
CA THR A 144 5.45 -5.85 8.17
C THR A 144 6.20 -5.12 9.29
N ARG A 145 6.53 -5.78 10.40
CA ARG A 145 7.07 -5.14 11.62
C ARG A 145 6.19 -3.99 12.11
N SER A 146 4.88 -4.25 12.17
CA SER A 146 3.91 -3.31 12.70
C SER A 146 4.24 -2.98 14.16
N PRO A 147 4.18 -1.71 14.59
CA PRO A 147 4.33 -1.34 16.00
C PRO A 147 3.22 -1.94 16.88
N ASN A 148 2.10 -2.34 16.26
CA ASN A 148 0.96 -2.95 16.95
C ASN A 148 1.08 -4.48 17.08
N PHE A 149 2.23 -5.08 16.74
CA PHE A 149 2.42 -6.52 16.86
C PHE A 149 2.51 -6.95 18.33
N ASP A 150 1.68 -7.91 18.71
CA ASP A 150 1.68 -8.53 20.04
C ASP A 150 2.08 -10.01 19.96
N LEU A 151 3.24 -10.33 20.51
CA LEU A 151 3.78 -11.69 20.54
C LEU A 151 2.98 -12.60 21.49
N ASN A 152 2.56 -12.08 22.65
CA ASN A 152 1.83 -12.87 23.63
C ASN A 152 0.44 -13.24 23.09
N GLY A 153 -0.20 -12.30 22.41
CA GLY A 153 -1.42 -12.54 21.64
C GLY A 153 -1.22 -13.62 20.58
N LEU A 154 -0.16 -13.53 19.77
CA LEU A 154 0.13 -14.53 18.74
C LEU A 154 0.30 -15.95 19.33
N GLU A 155 1.08 -16.11 20.40
CA GLU A 155 1.30 -17.43 21.02
C GLU A 155 0.03 -17.97 21.70
N THR A 156 -0.78 -17.11 22.31
CA THR A 156 -2.10 -17.51 22.85
C THR A 156 -3.00 -18.06 21.75
N LEU A 157 -3.05 -17.38 20.60
CA LEU A 157 -3.82 -17.83 19.45
C LEU A 157 -3.24 -19.11 18.84
N ARG A 158 -1.91 -19.25 18.82
CA ARG A 158 -1.20 -20.44 18.37
C ARG A 158 -1.66 -21.67 19.15
N MET A 159 -1.67 -21.58 20.48
CA MET A 159 -2.11 -22.67 21.36
C MET A 159 -3.58 -23.04 21.11
N ARG A 160 -4.46 -22.05 20.94
CA ARG A 160 -5.88 -22.30 20.62
C ARG A 160 -6.05 -23.02 19.27
N ILE A 161 -5.29 -22.65 18.25
CA ILE A 161 -5.37 -23.30 16.93
C ILE A 161 -4.76 -24.70 16.96
N ILE A 162 -3.71 -24.94 17.75
CA ILE A 162 -3.17 -26.29 17.99
C ILE A 162 -4.22 -27.17 18.66
N GLY A 163 -4.92 -26.68 19.70
CA GLY A 163 -6.03 -27.42 20.31
C GLY A 163 -7.15 -27.75 19.31
N LEU A 164 -7.52 -26.80 18.44
CA LEU A 164 -8.47 -27.06 17.33
C LEU A 164 -7.96 -28.11 16.35
N ARG A 165 -6.66 -28.14 16.10
CA ARG A 165 -6.02 -29.09 15.19
C ARG A 165 -6.08 -30.51 15.75
N GLU A 166 -5.71 -30.66 17.01
CA GLU A 166 -5.72 -31.94 17.73
C GLU A 166 -7.14 -32.50 17.85
N ALA A 167 -8.11 -31.66 18.24
CA ALA A 167 -9.52 -32.05 18.33
C ALA A 167 -10.12 -32.51 16.99
N ARG A 168 -9.48 -32.18 15.86
CA ARG A 168 -9.90 -32.58 14.51
C ARG A 168 -9.02 -33.70 13.92
N GLY A 169 -8.15 -34.31 14.73
CA GLY A 169 -7.29 -35.42 14.32
C GLY A 169 -6.28 -35.05 13.23
N LEU A 170 -5.93 -33.78 13.09
CA LEU A 170 -4.95 -33.33 12.11
C LEU A 170 -3.53 -33.61 12.63
N PRO A 171 -2.58 -34.03 11.77
CA PRO A 171 -1.23 -34.39 12.20
C PRO A 171 -0.51 -33.19 12.81
N PRO A 172 0.42 -33.36 13.77
CA PRO A 172 1.10 -32.24 14.42
C PRO A 172 1.86 -31.36 13.41
N PRO A 173 2.06 -30.05 13.68
CA PRO A 173 2.77 -29.17 12.77
C PRO A 173 4.22 -29.61 12.57
N THR A 174 4.62 -29.90 11.33
CA THR A 174 6.03 -30.12 10.98
C THR A 174 6.79 -28.79 11.06
N LYS A 175 7.94 -28.76 11.75
CA LYS A 175 8.80 -27.57 11.76
C LYS A 175 9.35 -27.33 10.35
N GLN A 176 9.16 -26.11 9.82
CA GLN A 176 9.72 -25.69 8.55
C GLN A 176 10.93 -24.77 8.81
N GLY A 177 12.13 -25.25 8.47
CA GLY A 177 13.37 -24.47 8.52
C GLY A 177 13.92 -24.16 9.92
N ALA A 178 14.96 -23.31 9.96
CA ALA A 178 15.57 -22.84 11.20
C ALA A 178 14.61 -21.87 11.93
N VAL A 179 14.43 -22.08 13.24
CA VAL A 179 13.53 -21.26 14.08
C VAL A 179 14.23 -19.94 14.40
N LEU A 180 14.09 -18.96 13.52
CA LEU A 180 14.31 -17.57 13.93
C LEU A 180 13.13 -17.17 14.83
N LEU A 181 13.42 -16.83 16.08
CA LEU A 181 12.41 -16.40 17.04
C LEU A 181 11.77 -15.07 16.59
N PRO A 182 10.45 -14.89 16.75
CA PRO A 182 9.78 -13.63 16.44
C PRO A 182 10.41 -12.41 17.14
N GLU A 183 10.92 -12.54 18.38
CA GLU A 183 11.59 -11.44 19.07
C GLU A 183 12.84 -10.98 18.31
N MET A 184 13.64 -11.93 17.80
CA MET A 184 14.85 -11.61 17.04
C MET A 184 14.51 -10.83 15.76
N MET A 185 13.36 -11.10 15.16
CA MET A 185 12.90 -10.40 13.96
C MET A 185 12.52 -8.94 14.21
N MET A 186 11.98 -8.62 15.38
CA MET A 186 11.66 -7.24 15.78
C MET A 186 12.88 -6.46 16.25
N MET A 187 13.87 -7.15 16.84
CA MET A 187 15.12 -6.56 17.34
C MET A 187 16.19 -6.38 16.26
N MET A 188 16.06 -7.06 15.11
CA MET A 188 16.96 -6.88 13.98
C MET A 188 16.92 -5.41 13.51
N PRO A 189 18.05 -4.68 13.56
CA PRO A 189 18.07 -3.28 13.15
C PRO A 189 17.45 -3.14 11.77
N ALA A 190 16.66 -2.07 11.57
CA ALA A 190 16.25 -1.62 10.24
C ALA A 190 17.49 -1.06 9.54
N VAL A 191 18.54 -1.87 9.37
CA VAL A 191 19.62 -1.59 8.45
C VAL A 191 18.91 -1.34 7.13
N GLN A 192 19.12 -0.16 6.55
CA GLN A 192 18.71 0.11 5.19
C GLN A 192 19.40 -0.94 4.34
N ASP A 193 18.71 -2.06 4.11
CA ASP A 193 19.23 -3.13 3.28
C ASP A 193 19.55 -2.46 1.93
N PRO A 194 20.83 -2.45 1.52
CA PRO A 194 21.25 -1.77 0.30
C PRO A 194 20.57 -2.35 -0.96
N LEU A 195 19.82 -3.44 -0.83
CA LEU A 195 18.98 -4.04 -1.86
C LEU A 195 17.53 -3.52 -1.88
N ILE A 196 17.10 -2.71 -0.90
CA ILE A 196 15.76 -2.10 -0.88
C ILE A 196 15.70 -0.99 -1.92
N HIS A 197 14.76 -1.12 -2.84
CA HIS A 197 14.46 -0.11 -3.83
C HIS A 197 13.68 1.03 -3.17
N TRP A 198 13.99 2.28 -3.51
CA TRP A 198 13.39 3.48 -2.88
C TRP A 198 11.85 3.46 -2.88
N ALA A 199 11.23 2.91 -3.94
CA ALA A 199 9.78 2.83 -4.09
C ALA A 199 9.08 1.97 -3.02
N GLU A 200 9.80 1.00 -2.43
CA GLU A 200 9.27 0.13 -1.36
C GLU A 200 9.00 0.93 -0.07
N GLN A 201 9.74 2.02 0.12
CA GLN A 201 9.65 2.85 1.33
C GLN A 201 8.54 3.89 1.24
N ILE A 202 8.21 4.38 0.05
CA ILE A 202 7.27 5.50 -0.16
C ILE A 202 5.94 5.28 0.58
N PHE A 203 5.35 4.10 0.43
CA PHE A 203 4.05 3.76 1.02
C PHE A 203 4.15 3.10 2.40
N SER A 204 5.38 2.87 2.88
CA SER A 204 5.66 2.39 4.23
C SER A 204 5.85 3.55 5.22
N LEU A 205 6.18 4.75 4.72
CA LEU A 205 6.29 5.96 5.52
C LEU A 205 4.92 6.47 5.99
N PRO A 206 4.80 6.99 7.22
CA PRO A 206 3.54 7.52 7.74
C PRO A 206 3.13 8.79 6.98
N LEU A 207 1.85 8.92 6.62
CA LEU A 207 1.36 10.14 6.00
C LEU A 207 1.27 11.27 7.05
N PRO A 208 1.86 12.46 6.81
CA PRO A 208 1.82 13.58 7.75
C PRO A 208 0.43 14.24 7.84
N SER A 209 -0.44 13.96 6.87
CA SER A 209 -1.84 14.39 6.81
C SER A 209 -2.63 13.41 5.93
N ARG A 210 -3.96 13.44 6.06
CA ARG A 210 -4.91 12.63 5.27
C ARG A 210 -6.02 13.53 4.76
N THR A 211 -5.69 14.41 3.84
CA THR A 211 -6.62 15.41 3.31
C THR A 211 -7.63 14.73 2.38
N ALA A 212 -8.89 14.71 2.80
CA ALA A 212 -9.95 13.99 2.09
C ALA A 212 -10.20 14.57 0.69
N LEU A 213 -10.27 13.68 -0.31
CA LEU A 213 -10.73 14.03 -1.64
C LEU A 213 -12.24 13.78 -1.74
N LYS A 214 -12.97 14.73 -2.33
CA LYS A 214 -14.43 14.61 -2.50
C LYS A 214 -14.75 13.68 -3.67
N TYR A 215 -14.80 12.37 -3.45
CA TYR A 215 -15.50 11.47 -4.38
C TYR A 215 -15.73 10.02 -3.91
N ASN A 216 -16.82 9.41 -4.42
CA ASN A 216 -17.30 8.07 -4.06
C ASN A 216 -17.40 7.08 -5.24
N LYS A 217 -16.83 7.34 -6.42
CA LYS A 217 -16.81 6.27 -7.45
C LYS A 217 -15.75 5.22 -7.14
N PRO A 218 -16.07 3.94 -7.39
CA PRO A 218 -15.08 2.88 -7.28
C PRO A 218 -13.97 3.04 -8.33
N SER A 219 -12.82 2.46 -8.04
CA SER A 219 -11.77 2.28 -9.03
C SER A 219 -12.22 1.30 -10.12
N LEU A 220 -11.69 1.49 -11.34
CA LEU A 220 -12.07 0.71 -12.52
C LEU A 220 -10.83 0.14 -13.18
N ALA A 221 -10.98 -1.06 -13.73
CA ALA A 221 -9.96 -1.67 -14.56
C ALA A 221 -10.62 -2.20 -15.84
N SER A 222 -10.14 -1.72 -16.98
CA SER A 222 -10.75 -1.96 -18.30
C SER A 222 -10.01 -3.03 -19.11
N GLY A 223 -8.82 -3.45 -18.67
CA GLY A 223 -8.07 -4.54 -19.28
C GLY A 223 -7.33 -4.15 -20.58
N PRO A 224 -6.88 -5.15 -21.36
CA PRO A 224 -7.39 -6.52 -21.44
C PRO A 224 -6.99 -7.37 -20.24
N PHE A 225 -7.84 -8.32 -19.88
CA PHE A 225 -7.60 -9.23 -18.76
C PHE A 225 -7.33 -10.65 -19.24
N HIS A 226 -6.51 -11.34 -18.47
CA HIS A 226 -6.17 -12.74 -18.64
C HIS A 226 -6.36 -13.46 -17.30
N GLN A 227 -6.71 -14.74 -17.35
CA GLN A 227 -6.60 -15.62 -16.19
C GLN A 227 -5.11 -15.84 -15.88
N GLY A 228 -4.78 -16.05 -14.59
CA GLY A 228 -3.39 -16.05 -14.11
C GLY A 228 -2.44 -16.99 -14.86
N SER A 229 -2.92 -18.13 -15.36
CA SER A 229 -2.16 -19.09 -16.17
C SER A 229 -1.63 -18.55 -17.49
N HIS A 230 -2.28 -17.54 -18.05
CA HIS A 230 -1.92 -16.93 -19.34
C HIS A 230 -1.12 -15.64 -19.19
N LEU A 231 -0.81 -15.23 -17.95
CA LEU A 231 -0.10 -13.99 -17.69
C LEU A 231 1.43 -14.23 -17.79
N ASN A 232 2.05 -13.70 -18.84
CA ASN A 232 3.50 -13.70 -18.99
C ASN A 232 4.13 -12.65 -18.07
N ILE A 233 4.24 -12.96 -16.77
CA ILE A 233 5.05 -12.17 -15.84
C ILE A 233 6.52 -12.39 -16.22
N PRO A 234 7.34 -11.33 -16.40
CA PRO A 234 8.77 -11.48 -16.59
C PRO A 234 9.39 -12.34 -15.49
N LYS A 235 10.34 -13.20 -15.85
CA LYS A 235 11.15 -13.93 -14.87
C LYS A 235 12.04 -12.93 -14.11
N GLU A 236 12.44 -13.28 -12.90
CA GLU A 236 13.35 -12.45 -12.06
C GLU A 236 12.81 -11.04 -11.75
N VAL A 237 11.57 -11.00 -11.25
CA VAL A 237 10.93 -9.76 -10.82
C VAL A 237 11.00 -9.59 -9.30
N LYS A 238 11.13 -8.33 -8.87
CA LYS A 238 10.96 -7.91 -7.48
C LYS A 238 9.68 -7.08 -7.36
N MET A 239 8.76 -7.45 -6.48
CA MET A 239 7.63 -6.58 -6.16
C MET A 239 8.15 -5.34 -5.41
N LEU A 240 7.71 -4.15 -5.82
CA LEU A 240 8.07 -2.87 -5.22
C LEU A 240 7.01 -2.40 -4.21
N PHE A 241 5.73 -2.52 -4.55
CA PHE A 241 4.63 -2.21 -3.64
C PHE A 241 3.30 -2.75 -4.19
N LYS A 242 2.34 -2.96 -3.29
CA LYS A 242 0.92 -3.23 -3.59
C LYS A 242 0.05 -2.09 -3.10
N ARG A 243 -0.92 -1.68 -3.90
CA ARG A 243 -1.98 -0.72 -3.53
C ARG A 243 -3.36 -1.36 -3.76
N PRO A 244 -4.10 -1.71 -2.69
CA PRO A 244 -5.47 -2.16 -2.81
C PRO A 244 -6.42 -0.96 -3.01
N PHE A 245 -7.48 -1.19 -3.76
CA PHE A 245 -8.58 -0.27 -4.05
C PHE A 245 -9.91 -1.03 -3.90
N ASP A 246 -10.97 -0.31 -3.54
CA ASP A 246 -12.32 -0.87 -3.39
C ASP A 246 -12.36 -2.16 -2.55
N GLU A 247 -11.89 -2.09 -1.31
CA GLU A 247 -11.80 -3.26 -0.41
C GLU A 247 -11.00 -4.45 -0.96
N ASP A 248 -9.95 -4.17 -1.73
CA ASP A 248 -9.05 -5.15 -2.39
C ASP A 248 -9.70 -5.88 -3.58
N ARG A 249 -10.91 -5.46 -4.01
CA ARG A 249 -11.52 -5.91 -5.27
C ARG A 249 -10.61 -5.59 -6.45
N LEU A 250 -10.00 -4.41 -6.46
CA LEU A 250 -8.95 -4.04 -7.38
C LEU A 250 -7.64 -3.89 -6.60
N ALA A 251 -6.56 -4.46 -7.11
CA ALA A 251 -5.23 -4.23 -6.55
C ALA A 251 -4.24 -3.94 -7.67
N LEU A 252 -3.36 -2.98 -7.42
CA LEU A 252 -2.24 -2.66 -8.27
C LEU A 252 -0.96 -3.11 -7.59
N MET A 253 -0.17 -3.92 -8.28
CA MET A 253 1.16 -4.35 -7.84
C MET A 253 2.20 -3.81 -8.81
N MET A 254 3.19 -3.09 -8.28
CA MET A 254 4.33 -2.61 -9.05
C MET A 254 5.47 -3.62 -8.90
N TYR A 255 6.08 -4.01 -10.01
CA TYR A 255 7.23 -4.91 -10.07
C TYR A 255 8.39 -4.22 -10.77
N LEU A 256 9.61 -4.64 -10.46
CA LEU A 256 10.83 -4.28 -11.17
C LEU A 256 11.45 -5.57 -11.73
N ASN A 257 11.67 -5.63 -13.03
CA ASN A 257 12.47 -6.71 -13.62
C ASN A 257 13.95 -6.45 -13.29
N LEU A 258 14.60 -7.43 -12.66
CA LEU A 258 15.97 -7.27 -12.16
C LEU A 258 17.03 -7.34 -13.27
N VAL A 259 16.70 -7.94 -14.42
CA VAL A 259 17.58 -8.06 -15.58
C VAL A 259 17.66 -6.75 -16.34
N ASN A 260 16.50 -6.19 -16.72
CA ASN A 260 16.43 -5.01 -17.59
C ASN A 260 16.00 -3.73 -16.86
N GLN A 261 15.82 -3.78 -15.54
CA GLN A 261 15.40 -2.66 -14.69
C GLN A 261 14.07 -2.01 -15.11
N THR A 262 13.25 -2.70 -15.90
CA THR A 262 11.96 -2.19 -16.38
C THR A 262 10.89 -2.37 -15.29
N PRO A 263 10.20 -1.29 -14.88
CA PRO A 263 9.06 -1.41 -13.99
C PRO A 263 7.78 -1.82 -14.73
N TYR A 264 7.03 -2.73 -14.11
CA TYR A 264 5.76 -3.27 -14.60
C TYR A 264 4.66 -3.06 -13.58
N VAL A 265 3.46 -2.79 -14.08
CA VAL A 265 2.23 -2.66 -13.31
C VAL A 265 1.35 -3.87 -13.60
N LEU A 266 1.08 -4.65 -12.57
CA LEU A 266 0.07 -5.70 -12.59
C LEU A 266 -1.20 -5.19 -11.92
N LEU A 267 -2.30 -5.18 -12.65
CA LEU A 267 -3.63 -5.01 -12.09
C LEU A 267 -4.27 -6.37 -11.86
N ARG A 268 -4.75 -6.59 -10.65
CA ARG A 268 -5.65 -7.70 -10.31
C ARG A 268 -7.03 -7.14 -10.02
N ASN A 269 -8.03 -7.60 -10.76
CA ASN A 269 -9.42 -7.26 -10.56
C ASN A 269 -10.23 -8.52 -10.23
N TYR A 270 -10.97 -8.51 -9.12
CA TYR A 270 -11.92 -9.57 -8.81
C TYR A 270 -13.25 -9.30 -9.52
N HIS A 271 -13.62 -10.24 -10.38
CA HIS A 271 -14.90 -10.21 -11.08
C HIS A 271 -15.54 -11.59 -11.00
N GLN A 272 -16.78 -11.65 -10.52
CA GLN A 272 -17.55 -12.89 -10.36
C GLN A 272 -16.81 -13.97 -9.55
N GLY A 273 -16.14 -13.58 -8.46
CA GLY A 273 -15.45 -14.51 -7.56
C GLY A 273 -14.11 -15.04 -8.07
N ALA A 274 -13.65 -14.62 -9.27
CA ALA A 274 -12.36 -15.02 -9.83
C ALA A 274 -11.40 -13.82 -10.00
N PRO A 275 -10.09 -14.00 -9.80
CA PRO A 275 -9.10 -12.96 -10.07
C PRO A 275 -8.78 -12.90 -11.56
N TRP A 276 -8.81 -11.69 -12.11
CA TRP A 276 -8.44 -11.36 -13.47
C TRP A 276 -7.26 -10.42 -13.49
N PHE A 277 -6.30 -10.65 -14.38
CA PHE A 277 -5.02 -9.97 -14.34
C PHE A 277 -4.73 -9.21 -15.64
N SER A 278 -4.14 -8.02 -15.52
CA SER A 278 -3.64 -7.25 -16.66
C SER A 278 -2.25 -6.71 -16.33
N LEU A 279 -1.27 -6.97 -17.18
CA LEU A 279 0.12 -6.57 -16.98
C LEU A 279 0.54 -5.56 -18.05
N ARG A 280 1.20 -4.47 -17.65
CA ARG A 280 1.78 -3.46 -18.55
C ARG A 280 3.08 -2.92 -18.00
N GLY A 281 4.06 -2.65 -18.85
CA GLY A 281 5.21 -1.83 -18.50
C GLY A 281 4.79 -0.39 -18.25
N THR A 282 5.46 0.31 -17.33
CA THR A 282 5.16 1.74 -17.10
C THR A 282 5.36 2.59 -18.36
N HIS A 283 6.32 2.22 -19.21
CA HIS A 283 6.59 2.86 -20.50
C HIS A 283 5.43 2.78 -21.50
N GLU A 284 4.52 1.82 -21.33
CA GLU A 284 3.35 1.62 -22.21
C GLU A 284 2.12 2.44 -21.79
N LEU A 285 2.18 3.09 -20.62
CA LEU A 285 1.06 3.73 -19.97
C LEU A 285 1.26 5.23 -19.88
N VAL A 286 0.20 6.00 -20.08
CA VAL A 286 0.16 7.46 -19.88
C VAL A 286 -0.70 7.76 -18.65
N ILE A 287 -0.14 8.48 -17.68
CA ILE A 287 -0.84 8.85 -16.45
C ILE A 287 -1.35 10.29 -16.49
N HIS A 288 -2.56 10.53 -16.02
CA HIS A 288 -3.07 11.87 -15.77
C HIS A 288 -4.08 11.84 -14.62
N ARG A 289 -4.28 13.00 -13.97
CA ARG A 289 -5.27 13.15 -12.90
C ARG A 289 -6.57 13.70 -13.45
N GLU A 290 -7.67 13.13 -12.99
CA GLU A 290 -9.02 13.67 -13.16
C GLU A 290 -9.74 13.62 -11.80
N GLY A 291 -9.99 14.80 -11.22
CA GLY A 291 -10.59 14.90 -9.88
C GLY A 291 -9.78 14.20 -8.80
N SER A 292 -10.36 13.17 -8.18
CA SER A 292 -9.75 12.34 -7.14
C SER A 292 -9.11 11.05 -7.65
N ALA A 293 -9.00 10.90 -8.98
CA ALA A 293 -8.52 9.67 -9.60
C ALA A 293 -7.29 9.90 -10.48
N LEU A 294 -6.47 8.85 -10.60
CA LEU A 294 -5.42 8.75 -11.59
C LEU A 294 -5.86 7.80 -12.70
N HIS A 295 -5.87 8.31 -13.92
CA HIS A 295 -6.26 7.60 -15.12
C HIS A 295 -4.98 7.12 -15.81
N LEU A 296 -4.93 5.82 -16.06
CA LEU A 296 -3.86 5.16 -16.79
C LEU A 296 -4.41 4.74 -18.15
N ASN A 297 -3.89 5.36 -19.20
CA ASN A 297 -4.25 5.04 -20.59
C ASN A 297 -3.16 4.19 -21.24
N ARG A 298 -3.56 3.23 -22.07
CA ARG A 298 -2.65 2.46 -22.93
C ARG A 298 -2.92 2.79 -24.40
N TRP A 299 -1.93 2.59 -25.25
CA TRP A 299 -2.19 2.56 -26.69
C TRP A 299 -2.88 1.26 -27.09
N SER A 300 -3.92 1.32 -27.94
CA SER A 300 -4.51 0.14 -28.57
C SER A 300 -4.04 0.05 -30.01
N LYS A 301 -3.22 -0.97 -30.34
CA LYS A 301 -2.79 -1.21 -31.72
C LYS A 301 -3.97 -1.55 -32.64
N ALA A 302 -4.94 -2.33 -32.14
CA ALA A 302 -6.10 -2.75 -32.91
C ALA A 302 -7.02 -1.59 -33.31
N ASP A 303 -7.17 -0.59 -32.43
CA ASP A 303 -8.08 0.55 -32.67
C ASP A 303 -7.34 1.84 -33.04
N ASN A 304 -6.01 1.79 -33.12
CA ASN A 304 -5.12 2.91 -33.36
C ASN A 304 -5.43 4.17 -32.51
N ARG A 305 -5.77 3.98 -31.22
CA ARG A 305 -6.13 5.08 -30.31
C ARG A 305 -5.76 4.78 -28.86
N PRO A 306 -5.59 5.81 -28.01
CA PRO A 306 -5.51 5.62 -26.57
C PRO A 306 -6.80 5.01 -26.03
N LYS A 307 -6.67 4.04 -25.14
CA LYS A 307 -7.79 3.44 -24.39
C LYS A 307 -7.50 3.48 -22.91
N MET A 308 -8.55 3.71 -22.12
CA MET A 308 -8.49 3.57 -20.66
C MET A 308 -8.04 2.16 -20.30
N TRP A 309 -7.02 2.06 -19.45
CA TRP A 309 -6.55 0.81 -18.88
C TRP A 309 -7.04 0.66 -17.45
N ALA A 310 -6.92 1.72 -16.64
CA ALA A 310 -7.44 1.78 -15.29
C ALA A 310 -7.72 3.20 -14.80
N VAL A 311 -8.65 3.30 -13.85
CA VAL A 311 -8.97 4.48 -13.06
C VAL A 311 -8.76 4.12 -11.59
N LEU A 312 -7.79 4.76 -10.95
CA LEU A 312 -7.44 4.52 -9.55
C LEU A 312 -7.98 5.67 -8.71
N CYS A 313 -9.02 5.42 -7.91
CA CYS A 313 -9.64 6.43 -7.05
C CYS A 313 -8.95 6.47 -5.68
N PHE A 314 -8.52 7.66 -5.26
CA PHE A 314 -7.84 7.86 -3.98
C PHE A 314 -8.75 8.54 -2.97
N LYS A 315 -8.67 8.09 -1.71
CA LYS A 315 -9.40 8.70 -0.58
C LYS A 315 -8.73 9.99 -0.10
N THR A 316 -7.41 10.07 -0.23
CA THR A 316 -6.61 11.20 0.26
C THR A 316 -5.76 11.80 -0.86
N TRP A 317 -5.56 13.11 -0.80
CA TRP A 317 -4.73 13.85 -1.76
C TRP A 317 -3.26 13.42 -1.68
N GLU A 318 -2.76 13.15 -0.49
CA GLU A 318 -1.38 12.74 -0.26
C GLU A 318 -1.07 11.40 -0.95
N GLU A 319 -1.94 10.39 -0.81
CA GLU A 319 -1.76 9.10 -1.48
C GLU A 319 -1.79 9.23 -3.01
N LEU A 320 -2.65 10.10 -3.54
CA LEU A 320 -2.74 10.40 -4.96
C LEU A 320 -1.41 11.00 -5.47
N VAL A 321 -0.92 12.04 -4.81
CA VAL A 321 0.34 12.71 -5.17
C VAL A 321 1.51 11.74 -5.11
N LEU A 322 1.61 10.95 -4.03
CA LEU A 322 2.71 9.98 -3.85
C LEU A 322 2.69 8.91 -4.92
N PHE A 323 1.50 8.39 -5.27
CA PHE A 323 1.38 7.44 -6.36
C PHE A 323 1.82 8.04 -7.70
N ASN A 324 1.34 9.24 -8.04
CA ASN A 324 1.71 9.90 -9.29
C ASN A 324 3.22 10.14 -9.38
N CYS A 325 3.83 10.70 -8.34
CA CYS A 325 5.27 10.97 -8.33
C CYS A 325 6.10 9.69 -8.42
N THR A 326 5.67 8.62 -7.75
CA THR A 326 6.32 7.31 -7.81
C THR A 326 6.24 6.72 -9.21
N PHE A 327 5.05 6.73 -9.82
CA PHE A 327 4.83 6.23 -11.18
C PHE A 327 5.69 6.99 -12.20
N VAL A 328 5.63 8.32 -12.19
CA VAL A 328 6.41 9.18 -13.08
C VAL A 328 7.90 8.95 -12.91
N SER A 329 8.38 8.80 -11.67
CA SER A 329 9.80 8.56 -11.37
C SER A 329 10.30 7.20 -11.85
N LEU A 330 9.47 6.17 -11.78
CA LEU A 330 9.75 4.84 -12.32
C LEU A 330 9.74 4.84 -13.85
N LYS A 331 8.77 5.54 -14.46
CA LYS A 331 8.66 5.64 -15.92
C LYS A 331 9.79 6.47 -16.53
N ALA A 332 10.11 7.63 -15.98
CA ALA A 332 11.16 8.51 -16.50
C ALA A 332 12.56 7.87 -16.49
N ARG A 333 12.80 6.90 -15.60
CA ARG A 333 14.08 6.15 -15.49
C ARG A 333 14.05 4.81 -16.24
N ASN A 334 12.97 4.51 -16.94
CA ASN A 334 12.84 3.30 -17.71
C ASN A 334 13.54 3.46 -19.06
N THR A 335 14.47 2.58 -19.39
CA THR A 335 15.22 2.58 -20.65
C THR A 335 14.32 2.35 -21.88
N LEU A 336 13.13 1.78 -21.69
CA LEU A 336 12.12 1.60 -22.74
C LEU A 336 11.21 2.82 -22.93
N THR A 337 11.32 3.86 -22.09
CA THR A 337 10.56 5.09 -22.25
C THR A 337 11.23 5.98 -23.29
N VAL A 338 10.70 5.90 -24.52
CA VAL A 338 11.20 6.70 -25.67
C VAL A 338 10.87 8.18 -25.53
N ASN A 339 9.65 8.51 -25.07
CA ASN A 339 9.22 9.88 -24.87
C ASN A 339 8.28 9.97 -23.65
N MET A 340 8.52 10.99 -22.83
CA MET A 340 7.75 11.28 -21.64
C MET A 340 6.89 12.51 -21.92
N ASN A 341 5.56 12.37 -21.93
CA ASN A 341 4.69 13.50 -22.20
C ASN A 341 4.82 14.55 -21.08
N ALA A 342 5.08 15.81 -21.46
CA ALA A 342 5.27 16.91 -20.51
C ALA A 342 4.07 17.11 -19.55
N GLY A 343 2.87 16.69 -19.96
CA GLY A 343 1.68 16.67 -19.13
C GLY A 343 1.75 15.67 -17.98
N GLU A 344 2.49 14.56 -18.11
CA GLU A 344 2.60 13.54 -17.05
C GLU A 344 3.47 13.99 -15.87
N TYR A 345 4.42 14.90 -16.11
CA TYR A 345 5.19 15.54 -15.03
C TYR A 345 4.36 16.52 -14.19
N LYS A 346 3.20 16.95 -14.72
CA LYS A 346 2.32 17.90 -14.05
C LYS A 346 1.09 17.18 -13.53
N LEU A 347 0.82 17.31 -12.24
CA LEU A 347 -0.41 16.79 -11.67
C LEU A 347 -1.54 17.80 -11.92
N SER A 348 -2.49 17.45 -12.80
CA SER A 348 -3.66 18.30 -13.08
C SER A 348 -4.43 18.65 -11.80
N GLY A 349 -5.06 19.82 -11.76
CA GLY A 349 -5.78 20.27 -10.56
C GLY A 349 -4.89 20.84 -9.46
N GLU A 350 -3.59 21.00 -9.71
CA GLU A 350 -2.68 21.79 -8.88
C GLU A 350 -2.27 23.08 -9.61
N GLU A 351 -2.16 24.18 -8.86
CA GLU A 351 -1.53 25.40 -9.33
C GLU A 351 -0.15 25.58 -8.71
N ARG A 352 0.74 26.23 -9.46
CA ARG A 352 2.11 26.51 -9.03
C ARG A 352 2.17 27.90 -8.42
N LEU A 353 2.37 27.98 -7.10
CA LEU A 353 2.49 29.24 -6.37
C LEU A 353 3.90 29.83 -6.44
N PHE A 354 4.91 28.96 -6.54
CA PHE A 354 6.31 29.37 -6.51
C PHE A 354 7.18 28.40 -7.30
N GLN A 355 8.26 28.91 -7.88
CA GLN A 355 9.35 28.11 -8.41
C GLN A 355 10.68 28.86 -8.33
N ALA A 356 11.73 28.16 -7.88
CA ALA A 356 13.10 28.67 -7.93
C ALA A 356 14.11 27.52 -8.06
N GLN A 357 15.34 27.87 -8.42
CA GLN A 357 16.45 26.94 -8.45
C GLN A 357 17.09 26.83 -7.06
N ILE A 358 17.36 25.59 -6.64
CA ILE A 358 18.05 25.26 -5.40
C ILE A 358 19.25 24.36 -5.69
N ILE A 359 20.20 24.34 -4.76
CA ILE A 359 21.28 23.36 -4.69
C ILE A 359 20.94 22.41 -3.54
N ASP A 360 20.71 21.15 -3.85
CA ASP A 360 20.26 20.15 -2.90
C ASP A 360 20.95 18.82 -3.22
N ASP A 361 21.53 18.21 -2.18
CA ASP A 361 22.44 17.07 -2.26
C ASP A 361 23.58 17.23 -3.29
N GLY A 362 24.08 18.46 -3.46
CA GLY A 362 25.13 18.79 -4.43
C GLY A 362 24.67 18.94 -5.88
N PHE A 363 23.37 18.77 -6.16
CA PHE A 363 22.79 18.90 -7.50
C PHE A 363 21.88 20.12 -7.61
N LYS A 364 21.72 20.65 -8.83
CA LYS A 364 20.75 21.70 -9.11
C LYS A 364 19.35 21.09 -9.27
N HIS A 365 18.39 21.61 -8.52
CA HIS A 365 16.99 21.19 -8.59
C HIS A 365 16.07 22.39 -8.77
N SER A 366 14.91 22.14 -9.38
CA SER A 366 13.79 23.07 -9.37
C SER A 366 12.94 22.80 -8.13
N LEU A 367 12.92 23.74 -7.18
CA LEU A 367 11.97 23.73 -6.08
C LEU A 367 10.67 24.40 -6.51
N ILE A 368 9.55 23.75 -6.25
CA ILE A 368 8.22 24.20 -6.62
C ILE A 368 7.28 24.08 -5.41
N VAL A 369 6.44 25.09 -5.19
CA VAL A 369 5.32 25.01 -4.25
C VAL A 369 4.03 24.87 -5.04
N TYR A 370 3.35 23.74 -4.85
CA TYR A 370 2.06 23.47 -5.45
C TYR A 370 0.94 23.64 -4.43
N ARG A 371 -0.20 24.15 -4.89
CA ARG A 371 -1.47 24.17 -4.16
C ARG A 371 -2.51 23.35 -4.92
N ASP A 372 -3.11 22.39 -4.26
CA ASP A 372 -4.23 21.63 -4.82
C ASP A 372 -5.49 22.51 -4.87
N LEU A 373 -6.14 22.58 -6.02
CA LEU A 373 -7.27 23.49 -6.23
C LEU A 373 -8.50 23.09 -5.40
N ALA A 374 -8.71 21.79 -5.20
CA ALA A 374 -9.90 21.24 -4.55
C ALA A 374 -9.78 21.24 -3.02
N THR A 375 -8.62 20.83 -2.51
CA THR A 375 -8.37 20.66 -1.07
C THR A 375 -7.62 21.84 -0.45
N LYS A 376 -7.02 22.72 -1.27
CA LYS A 376 -6.10 23.79 -0.86
C LYS A 376 -4.82 23.30 -0.18
N GLY A 377 -4.57 21.99 -0.19
CA GLY A 377 -3.34 21.39 0.35
C GLY A 377 -2.10 21.94 -0.35
N LEU A 378 -1.04 22.18 0.43
CA LEU A 378 0.23 22.70 -0.06
C LEU A 378 1.30 21.60 -0.02
N ARG A 379 2.07 21.49 -1.10
CA ARG A 379 3.23 20.60 -1.14
C ARG A 379 4.46 21.29 -1.72
N LEU A 380 5.59 20.97 -1.13
CA LEU A 380 6.92 21.24 -1.66
C LEU A 380 7.29 20.10 -2.60
N HIS A 381 7.89 20.45 -3.73
CA HIS A 381 8.30 19.50 -4.75
C HIS A 381 9.66 19.90 -5.33
N ALA A 382 10.63 18.99 -5.25
CA ALA A 382 11.89 19.12 -5.95
C ALA A 382 11.92 18.20 -7.17
N ALA A 383 12.28 18.78 -8.30
CA ALA A 383 12.46 18.07 -9.55
C ALA A 383 13.85 18.35 -10.15
N VAL A 384 14.34 17.40 -10.94
CA VAL A 384 15.63 17.57 -11.65
C VAL A 384 15.57 18.79 -12.56
N TRP A 385 16.60 19.63 -12.50
CA TRP A 385 16.65 20.92 -13.21
C TRP A 385 16.92 20.75 -14.71
N ASP A 386 17.89 19.92 -15.07
CA ASP A 386 18.42 19.74 -16.43
C ASP A 386 18.77 18.27 -16.75
N GLY A 387 19.19 18.03 -17.99
CA GLY A 387 19.49 16.70 -18.51
C GLY A 387 18.27 15.87 -18.90
N GLU A 388 18.49 14.59 -19.16
CA GLU A 388 17.47 13.65 -19.66
C GLU A 388 16.31 13.44 -18.68
N LEU A 389 16.59 13.55 -17.38
CA LEU A 389 15.59 13.40 -16.32
C LEU A 389 14.95 14.72 -15.90
N ARG A 390 15.11 15.81 -16.66
CA ARG A 390 14.52 17.12 -16.36
C ARG A 390 13.04 16.98 -16.02
N GLN A 391 12.58 17.68 -14.97
CA GLN A 391 11.24 17.59 -14.38
C GLN A 391 10.89 16.29 -13.65
N CYS A 392 11.75 15.26 -13.69
CA CYS A 392 11.52 14.06 -12.91
C CYS A 392 11.53 14.40 -11.40
N PRO A 393 10.55 13.90 -10.63
CA PRO A 393 10.55 14.06 -9.18
C PRO A 393 11.83 13.53 -8.54
N VAL A 394 12.36 14.31 -7.60
CA VAL A 394 13.45 13.92 -6.68
C VAL A 394 12.85 13.65 -5.31
N TRP A 395 12.09 14.59 -4.77
CA TRP A 395 11.30 14.39 -3.56
C TRP A 395 10.06 15.29 -3.52
N THR A 396 9.10 14.91 -2.68
CA THR A 396 7.95 15.76 -2.34
C THR A 396 7.75 15.76 -0.83
N ALA A 397 7.22 16.85 -0.30
CA ALA A 397 6.83 16.96 1.11
C ALA A 397 5.53 17.75 1.25
N PHE A 398 4.68 17.32 2.17
CA PHE A 398 3.40 17.97 2.43
C PHE A 398 3.56 19.01 3.54
N VAL A 399 3.01 20.20 3.31
CA VAL A 399 2.91 21.25 4.31
C VAL A 399 1.59 21.04 5.04
N THR A 400 1.67 20.68 6.32
CA THR A 400 0.51 20.34 7.16
C THR A 400 0.42 21.34 8.32
N HIS A 401 0.10 20.86 9.52
CA HIS A 401 -0.10 21.67 10.72
C HIS A 401 1.16 22.43 11.16
N GLN A 402 2.36 21.96 10.81
CA GLN A 402 3.61 22.62 11.21
C GLN A 402 3.70 24.05 10.70
N SER A 403 3.05 24.37 9.57
CA SER A 403 3.05 25.72 9.00
C SER A 403 2.33 26.78 9.84
N ALA A 404 1.48 26.37 10.78
CA ALA A 404 0.81 27.28 11.72
C ALA A 404 1.79 27.93 12.71
N SER A 405 2.90 27.27 13.03
CA SER A 405 3.94 27.81 13.92
C SER A 405 4.86 28.72 13.14
N ARG A 406 5.00 30.01 13.49
CA ARG A 406 5.94 30.94 12.83
C ARG A 406 7.42 30.48 12.87
N THR A 407 7.75 29.50 13.70
CA THR A 407 9.11 28.98 13.85
C THR A 407 9.44 27.78 12.94
N TRP A 408 8.45 27.26 12.19
CA TRP A 408 8.68 26.13 11.28
C TRP A 408 9.59 26.52 10.11
N LEU A 409 9.45 27.74 9.60
CA LEU A 409 10.22 28.27 8.48
C LEU A 409 11.07 29.43 8.98
N HIS A 410 12.39 29.26 8.92
CA HIS A 410 13.35 30.25 9.38
C HIS A 410 14.37 30.57 8.29
N ARG A 411 14.49 31.85 7.91
CA ARG A 411 15.55 32.31 6.99
C ARG A 411 16.86 32.43 7.76
N LYS A 412 17.84 31.57 7.44
CA LYS A 412 19.15 31.56 8.11
C LYS A 412 20.17 32.49 7.49
N SER A 413 20.10 32.68 6.17
CA SER A 413 20.95 33.64 5.46
C SER A 413 20.25 34.10 4.18
N LYS A 414 20.95 34.88 3.35
CA LYS A 414 20.48 35.30 2.02
C LYS A 414 19.98 34.12 1.17
N HIS A 415 20.71 33.01 1.20
CA HIS A 415 20.45 31.85 0.35
C HIS A 415 19.86 30.64 1.08
N ARG A 416 19.79 30.65 2.42
CA ARG A 416 19.48 29.44 3.21
C ARG A 416 18.19 29.60 3.99
N VAL A 417 17.26 28.67 3.82
CA VAL A 417 16.00 28.58 4.57
C VAL A 417 15.92 27.23 5.27
N TRP A 418 15.54 27.23 6.54
CA TRP A 418 15.29 26.03 7.33
C TRP A 418 13.80 25.76 7.46
N LEU A 419 13.45 24.48 7.34
CA LEU A 419 12.12 23.95 7.58
C LEU A 419 12.16 22.89 8.69
N LYS A 420 11.38 23.08 9.74
CA LYS A 420 11.20 22.09 10.82
C LYS A 420 10.05 21.15 10.51
N ASP A 421 10.12 19.94 11.05
CA ASP A 421 9.04 18.93 11.00
C ASP A 421 8.50 18.65 9.60
N VAL A 422 9.42 18.62 8.62
CA VAL A 422 9.11 18.25 7.24
C VAL A 422 9.51 16.81 7.00
N GLN A 423 8.57 16.00 6.52
CA GLN A 423 8.83 14.64 6.07
C GLN A 423 8.96 14.60 4.54
N LEU A 424 10.11 14.13 4.06
CA LEU A 424 10.37 13.94 2.63
C LEU A 424 9.96 12.54 2.17
N TYR A 425 9.40 12.48 0.97
CA TYR A 425 9.22 11.26 0.19
C TYR A 425 10.14 11.32 -1.01
N VAL A 426 11.15 10.45 -1.04
CA VAL A 426 12.29 10.52 -1.98
C VAL A 426 12.13 9.48 -3.09
N PHE A 427 12.17 9.92 -4.34
CA PHE A 427 11.86 9.11 -5.53
C PHE A 427 13.10 8.65 -6.30
N CYS A 428 14.27 8.63 -5.66
CA CYS A 428 15.50 8.10 -6.26
C CYS A 428 16.46 7.57 -5.20
N ARG A 429 17.32 6.63 -5.60
CA ARG A 429 18.30 6.00 -4.69
C ARG A 429 19.47 6.92 -4.32
N ARG A 430 19.82 7.85 -5.21
CA ARG A 430 21.04 8.68 -5.08
C ARG A 430 20.87 9.81 -4.06
N TYR A 431 19.64 10.28 -3.84
CA TYR A 431 19.38 11.40 -2.95
C TYR A 431 19.57 11.02 -1.47
N ARG A 432 20.35 11.81 -0.74
CA ARG A 432 20.64 11.62 0.68
C ARG A 432 20.13 12.80 1.50
N GLN A 433 18.91 12.69 2.02
CA GLN A 433 18.29 13.73 2.85
C GLN A 433 19.12 14.14 4.09
N ALA A 434 20.02 13.28 4.57
CA ALA A 434 20.91 13.56 5.70
C ALA A 434 21.85 14.75 5.42
N ASN A 435 22.25 14.95 4.16
CA ASN A 435 23.15 16.03 3.75
C ASN A 435 22.50 17.42 3.92
N GLN A 436 21.17 17.47 4.05
CA GLN A 436 20.37 18.68 4.20
C GLN A 436 19.76 18.80 5.60
N ARG A 437 19.95 17.81 6.46
CA ARG A 437 19.49 17.85 7.85
C ARG A 437 20.69 18.10 8.75
N ASN A 438 20.97 19.38 9.02
CA ASN A 438 22.12 19.80 9.83
C ASN A 438 21.66 20.36 11.19
N GLY A 439 22.42 20.06 12.26
CA GLY A 439 22.25 20.62 13.61
C GLY A 439 21.41 19.80 14.60
N GLN A 440 21.42 20.20 15.88
CA GLN A 440 20.76 19.48 17.00
C GLN A 440 19.24 19.30 16.87
N ALA A 441 18.58 20.07 15.99
CA ALA A 441 17.12 20.04 15.80
C ALA A 441 16.65 19.28 14.54
N GLY A 442 17.56 18.73 13.72
CA GLY A 442 17.19 17.94 12.53
C GLY A 442 16.42 18.70 11.44
N ALA A 443 16.47 20.03 11.46
CA ALA A 443 15.78 20.89 10.49
C ALA A 443 16.30 20.66 9.07
N PHE A 444 15.39 20.69 8.10
CA PHE A 444 15.71 20.52 6.70
C PHE A 444 16.11 21.86 6.07
N GLU A 445 17.29 21.90 5.48
CA GLU A 445 17.86 23.10 4.86
C GLU A 445 17.66 23.12 3.35
N ILE A 446 17.14 24.24 2.86
CA ILE A 446 17.02 24.54 1.43
C ILE A 446 18.02 25.65 1.08
N ASN A 447 18.91 25.36 0.13
CA ASN A 447 19.90 26.31 -0.37
C ASN A 447 19.47 26.86 -1.72
N PHE A 448 18.97 28.10 -1.75
CA PHE A 448 18.56 28.81 -2.95
C PHE A 448 19.77 29.35 -3.72
N VAL A 449 19.73 29.23 -5.04
CA VAL A 449 20.76 29.83 -5.90
C VAL A 449 20.73 31.36 -5.84
N SER A 450 19.54 31.96 -5.66
CA SER A 450 19.36 33.41 -5.57
C SER A 450 18.72 33.84 -4.26
N ASP A 451 19.15 35.00 -3.75
CA ASP A 451 18.57 35.65 -2.57
C ASP A 451 17.08 35.99 -2.78
N GLN A 452 16.73 36.43 -3.99
CA GLN A 452 15.35 36.67 -4.38
C GLN A 452 14.49 35.40 -4.30
N GLY A 453 15.04 34.24 -4.66
CA GLY A 453 14.36 32.96 -4.53
C GLY A 453 14.00 32.63 -3.08
N ALA A 454 14.95 32.82 -2.16
CA ALA A 454 14.72 32.62 -0.73
C ALA A 454 13.69 33.60 -0.15
N THR A 455 13.73 34.88 -0.57
CA THR A 455 12.73 35.89 -0.15
C THR A 455 11.33 35.50 -0.61
N LYS A 456 11.14 35.28 -1.92
CA LYS A 456 9.83 34.93 -2.50
C LYS A 456 9.28 33.62 -1.95
N PHE A 457 10.14 32.66 -1.60
CA PHE A 457 9.71 31.42 -0.97
C PHE A 457 9.05 31.66 0.39
N LYS A 458 9.60 32.56 1.22
CA LYS A 458 9.00 32.92 2.52
C LYS A 458 7.66 33.64 2.34
N GLU A 459 7.57 34.55 1.36
CA GLU A 459 6.37 35.33 1.06
C GLU A 459 5.16 34.47 0.66
N VAL A 460 5.39 33.27 0.10
CA VAL A 460 4.33 32.31 -0.23
C VAL A 460 3.57 31.84 1.01
N PHE A 461 4.26 31.74 2.16
CA PHE A 461 3.68 31.30 3.43
C PHE A 461 3.33 32.47 4.36
N TYR A 462 4.03 33.59 4.23
CA TYR A 462 3.82 34.80 5.02
C TYR A 462 3.75 36.03 4.10
N PRO A 463 2.59 36.31 3.51
CA PRO A 463 2.39 37.53 2.72
C PRO A 463 2.64 38.76 3.60
N ALA A 464 3.18 39.83 3.02
CA ALA A 464 3.60 41.05 3.72
C ALA A 464 2.48 41.81 4.48
N SER A 465 1.22 41.36 4.39
CA SER A 465 0.05 42.00 4.99
C SER A 465 -0.36 41.48 6.37
N SER A 466 0.46 40.67 7.05
CA SER A 466 0.18 40.19 8.42
C SER A 466 0.89 40.99 9.54
N GLU A 467 1.53 42.12 9.24
CA GLU A 467 2.02 43.05 10.26
C GLU A 467 0.89 44.03 10.60
N ALA A 468 0.25 43.83 11.75
CA ALA A 468 -0.62 44.82 12.35
C ALA A 468 0.19 46.10 12.63
N PRO A 469 -0.38 47.31 12.48
CA PRO A 469 0.33 48.54 12.80
C PRO A 469 0.70 48.52 14.29
N SER A 470 2.00 48.65 14.57
CA SER A 470 2.50 48.95 15.92
C SER A 470 1.86 50.25 16.40
N GLU A 471 1.21 50.19 17.55
CA GLU A 471 0.71 51.37 18.27
C GLU A 471 1.81 52.44 18.34
N ALA A 472 1.56 53.55 17.64
CA ALA A 472 2.36 54.75 17.76
C ALA A 472 2.16 55.29 19.18
N GLY A 473 3.29 55.45 19.89
CA GLY A 473 3.31 55.98 21.24
C GLY A 473 2.60 57.32 21.33
N THR A 474 1.62 57.40 22.23
CA THR A 474 1.10 58.65 22.77
C THR A 474 2.23 59.31 23.57
N GLY A 475 2.86 60.31 22.96
CA GLY A 475 3.68 61.28 23.66
C GLY A 475 2.78 62.16 24.53
N GLU A 476 2.98 62.10 25.84
CA GLU A 476 2.51 63.09 26.79
C GLU A 476 3.22 64.42 26.54
N THR A 477 2.47 65.45 26.14
CA THR A 477 2.89 66.85 26.28
C THR A 477 2.42 67.35 27.64
N LYS A 478 3.36 67.76 28.47
CA LYS A 478 3.12 68.62 29.64
C LYS A 478 2.64 69.99 29.16
N ASP A 479 1.51 70.42 29.68
CA ASP A 479 1.36 71.66 30.47
C ASP A 479 0.16 71.52 31.41
#